data_AF-A0A6I9NZQ5-F1
#
_entry.id   AF-A0A6I9NZQ5-F1
#
_cell.length_a   1.000
_cell.length_b   1.000
_cell.length_c   1.000
_cell.angle_alpha   90.00
_cell.angle_beta   90.00
_cell.angle_gamma   90.00
#
_symmetry.space_group_name_H-M   'P 1'
#
loop_
_entity.id
_entity.type
_entity.pdbx_description
1 polymer ?
#
loop_
_entity_poly.entity_id
_entity_poly.type
_entity_poly.pdbx_seq_one_letter_code
_entity_poly.pdbx_strand_id
1 'polypeptide(L)'
;LRTPSGLSEGEMAKQMKVKKLKNLKTLDSKPGVYTAYKPYLNRDEDIIKQLQKGVQQKRPSAAQNAILRRYFLELTQSFIIPLERYVASLMPLQKTISPWKSPPQLRAFVSQDFMKTLEKAGPQLTSRLKGDWIGLYRNFLKSPNFDGWFRNRRREMTQKLEALHLEALCEEDLQQRVQMHSEVETVDLVLKLKDKLTQAEREQLPVRPGTVAKLRAHIDAVILALPEDLQGILHKPSTP
;
A
#
# COMPACT_ATOMS: atom_id res chain seq x y z
N LEU A 1 -15.98 3.55 61.04
CA LEU A 1 -14.97 3.27 62.08
C LEU A 1 -14.47 1.84 61.90
N ARG A 2 -13.14 1.64 61.87
CA ARG A 2 -12.39 0.36 61.87
C ARG A 2 -12.65 -0.69 60.75
N THR A 3 -11.74 -0.71 59.78
CA THR A 3 -10.91 -1.89 59.43
C THR A 3 -9.62 -1.87 60.28
N PRO A 4 -8.67 -2.84 60.23
CA PRO A 4 -8.55 -4.07 59.43
C PRO A 4 -8.57 -5.33 60.36
N SER A 5 -7.95 -6.52 60.13
CA SER A 5 -7.05 -7.08 59.10
C SER A 5 -7.00 -8.63 59.16
N GLY A 6 -6.67 -9.30 58.04
CA GLY A 6 -5.83 -10.53 58.08
C GLY A 6 -6.35 -11.75 57.30
N LEU A 7 -5.58 -12.17 56.29
CA LEU A 7 -5.81 -13.30 55.37
C LEU A 7 -5.82 -14.70 56.03
N SER A 8 -6.48 -15.66 55.37
CA SER A 8 -5.93 -17.01 55.17
C SER A 8 -6.36 -17.60 53.82
N GLU A 9 -5.43 -18.26 53.14
CA GLU A 9 -5.59 -18.77 51.77
C GLU A 9 -6.35 -20.11 51.77
N GLY A 10 -7.47 -20.20 51.03
CA GLY A 10 -8.26 -21.44 50.99
C GLY A 10 -9.28 -21.62 49.85
N GLU A 11 -9.54 -20.62 49.01
CA GLU A 11 -10.67 -20.63 48.06
C GLU A 11 -10.28 -20.73 46.56
N MET A 12 -9.45 -21.70 46.17
CA MET A 12 -9.33 -22.09 44.75
C MET A 12 -9.17 -23.60 44.52
N ALA A 13 -10.25 -24.37 44.71
CA ALA A 13 -10.35 -25.76 44.22
C ALA A 13 -11.78 -26.33 44.10
N LYS A 14 -12.75 -25.60 43.50
CA LYS A 14 -14.11 -26.13 43.26
C LYS A 14 -14.34 -26.62 41.82
N GLN A 15 -14.00 -27.89 41.63
CA GLN A 15 -14.67 -28.88 40.76
C GLN A 15 -15.11 -28.47 39.35
N MET A 16 -14.25 -28.71 38.34
CA MET A 16 -14.74 -29.12 37.02
C MET A 16 -14.85 -30.66 37.00
N LYS A 17 -16.08 -31.19 37.09
CA LYS A 17 -16.34 -32.65 37.01
C LYS A 17 -16.05 -33.17 35.60
N VAL A 18 -14.88 -33.78 35.40
CA VAL A 18 -14.55 -34.52 34.18
C VAL A 18 -15.48 -35.75 34.09
N LYS A 19 -16.44 -35.70 33.17
CA LYS A 19 -17.23 -36.89 32.77
C LYS A 19 -16.25 -37.91 32.17
N LYS A 20 -16.02 -39.04 32.86
CA LYS A 20 -15.23 -40.16 32.33
C LYS A 20 -15.91 -40.73 31.08
N LEU A 21 -15.42 -40.35 29.89
CA LEU A 21 -15.76 -41.06 28.64
C LEU A 21 -15.15 -42.47 28.70
N LYS A 22 -15.99 -43.48 28.90
CA LYS A 22 -15.60 -44.90 29.02
C LYS A 22 -15.13 -45.57 27.71
N ASN A 23 -14.87 -44.81 26.64
CA ASN A 23 -14.46 -45.34 25.34
C ASN A 23 -13.43 -44.43 24.66
N LEU A 24 -12.30 -44.15 25.34
CA LEU A 24 -11.11 -43.66 24.65
C LEU A 24 -10.41 -44.85 23.98
N LYS A 25 -10.91 -45.28 22.82
CA LYS A 25 -10.06 -46.01 21.87
C LYS A 25 -8.86 -45.11 21.62
N THR A 26 -7.65 -45.62 21.83
CA THR A 26 -6.42 -44.91 21.51
C THR A 26 -6.47 -44.52 20.04
N LEU A 27 -6.67 -43.23 19.77
CA LEU A 27 -6.60 -42.76 18.39
C LEU A 27 -5.16 -42.96 17.92
N ASP A 28 -5.01 -43.70 16.82
CA ASP A 28 -3.88 -43.59 15.90
C ASP A 28 -3.87 -42.17 15.28
N SER A 29 -3.51 -41.20 16.11
CA SER A 29 -3.37 -39.80 15.74
C SER A 29 -2.12 -39.67 14.88
N LYS A 30 -2.29 -39.83 13.56
CA LYS A 30 -1.24 -39.63 12.57
C LYS A 30 -0.52 -38.31 12.86
N PRO A 31 0.83 -38.28 12.99
CA PRO A 31 1.57 -37.08 13.32
C PRO A 31 1.19 -35.90 12.41
N GLY A 32 0.77 -34.79 13.01
CA GLY A 32 0.28 -33.63 12.28
C GLY A 32 -0.27 -32.52 13.16
N VAL A 33 -0.48 -31.35 12.57
CA VAL A 33 -1.12 -30.21 13.22
C VAL A 33 -2.63 -30.30 13.00
N TYR A 34 -3.36 -30.50 14.10
CA TYR A 34 -4.83 -30.51 14.09
C TYR A 34 -5.34 -29.10 14.35
N THR A 35 -6.22 -28.60 13.49
CA THR A 35 -6.84 -27.28 13.63
C THR A 35 -8.29 -27.30 13.14
N ALA A 36 -9.15 -26.50 13.78
CA ALA A 36 -10.52 -26.26 13.32
C ALA A 36 -10.58 -25.25 12.17
N TYR A 37 -9.45 -24.63 11.79
CA TYR A 37 -9.36 -23.71 10.67
C TYR A 37 -9.73 -24.38 9.35
N LYS A 38 -10.67 -23.78 8.63
CA LYS A 38 -11.06 -24.19 7.27
C LYS A 38 -10.24 -23.34 6.28
N PRO A 39 -9.33 -23.94 5.48
CA PRO A 39 -8.58 -23.19 4.49
C PRO A 39 -9.48 -22.75 3.33
N TYR A 40 -9.26 -21.54 2.82
CA TYR A 40 -9.93 -21.04 1.63
C TYR A 40 -9.48 -21.77 0.36
N LEU A 41 -8.18 -22.06 0.25
CA LEU A 41 -7.59 -22.71 -0.92
C LEU A 41 -7.29 -24.18 -0.63
N ASN A 42 -7.42 -25.00 -1.67
CA ASN A 42 -7.03 -26.41 -1.64
C ASN A 42 -5.51 -26.54 -1.48
N ARG A 43 -5.06 -27.71 -1.04
CA ARG A 43 -3.64 -28.05 -1.04
C ARG A 43 -3.15 -28.23 -2.48
N ASP A 44 -1.95 -27.78 -2.73
CA ASP A 44 -1.22 -28.06 -3.96
C ASP A 44 -0.45 -29.37 -3.77
N GLU A 45 -0.92 -30.44 -4.41
CA GLU A 45 -0.31 -31.76 -4.30
C GLU A 45 1.01 -31.86 -5.07
N ASP A 46 1.28 -30.98 -6.03
CA ASP A 46 2.47 -31.06 -6.87
C ASP A 46 3.70 -30.51 -6.12
N ILE A 47 3.56 -29.37 -5.42
CA ILE A 47 4.62 -28.86 -4.54
C ILE A 47 4.87 -29.83 -3.37
N ILE A 48 3.82 -30.44 -2.80
CA ILE A 48 3.97 -31.43 -1.72
C ILE A 48 4.79 -32.64 -2.20
N LYS A 49 4.45 -33.23 -3.36
CA LYS A 49 5.22 -34.33 -3.96
C LYS A 49 6.66 -33.92 -4.30
N GLN A 50 6.87 -32.71 -4.84
CA GLN A 50 8.19 -32.21 -5.20
C GLN A 50 9.12 -32.07 -3.97
N LEU A 51 8.56 -31.65 -2.83
CA LEU A 51 9.27 -31.53 -1.56
C LEU A 51 9.53 -32.90 -0.92
N GLN A 52 8.51 -33.77 -0.87
CA GLN A 52 8.64 -35.15 -0.39
C GLN A 52 9.72 -35.94 -1.16
N LYS A 53 9.71 -35.87 -2.50
CA LYS A 53 10.75 -36.44 -3.35
C LYS A 53 12.13 -35.86 -3.03
N GLY A 54 12.21 -34.56 -2.74
CA GLY A 54 13.45 -33.93 -2.26
C GLY A 54 13.96 -34.50 -0.94
N VAL A 55 13.08 -34.79 0.03
CA VAL A 55 13.47 -35.44 1.30
C VAL A 55 13.96 -36.86 1.06
N GLN A 56 13.22 -37.66 0.28
CA GLN A 56 13.62 -39.03 -0.08
C GLN A 56 14.98 -39.08 -0.79
N GLN A 57 15.25 -38.10 -1.66
CA GLN A 57 16.52 -37.95 -2.39
C GLN A 57 17.63 -37.25 -1.58
N LYS A 58 17.44 -37.00 -0.27
CA LYS A 58 18.39 -36.27 0.60
C LYS A 58 18.85 -34.92 0.02
N ARG A 59 17.96 -34.22 -0.70
CA ARG A 59 18.22 -32.89 -1.28
C ARG A 59 18.64 -31.91 -0.18
N PRO A 60 19.70 -31.11 -0.35
CA PRO A 60 20.11 -30.10 0.61
C PRO A 60 18.97 -29.15 1.01
N SER A 61 18.90 -28.81 2.29
CA SER A 61 17.85 -27.95 2.87
C SER A 61 17.76 -26.58 2.16
N ALA A 62 18.89 -26.00 1.76
CA ALA A 62 18.94 -24.76 0.98
C ALA A 62 18.15 -24.85 -0.33
N ALA A 63 18.25 -25.97 -1.06
CA ALA A 63 17.51 -26.18 -2.32
C ALA A 63 16.02 -26.44 -2.08
N GLN A 64 15.65 -27.14 -1.01
CA GLN A 64 14.25 -27.29 -0.58
C GLN A 64 13.63 -25.92 -0.22
N ASN A 65 14.37 -25.09 0.52
CA ASN A 65 13.97 -23.74 0.90
C ASN A 65 13.84 -22.80 -0.31
N ALA A 66 14.70 -22.93 -1.32
CA ALA A 66 14.58 -22.16 -2.57
C ALA A 66 13.30 -22.51 -3.33
N ILE A 67 12.94 -23.80 -3.43
CA ILE A 67 11.69 -24.26 -4.05
C ILE A 67 10.47 -23.70 -3.29
N LEU A 68 10.45 -23.80 -1.96
CA LEU A 68 9.38 -23.23 -1.11
C LEU A 68 9.24 -21.72 -1.28
N ARG A 69 10.35 -20.97 -1.25
CA ARG A 69 10.35 -19.51 -1.42
C ARG A 69 9.81 -19.10 -2.78
N ARG A 70 10.21 -19.79 -3.86
CA ARG A 70 9.72 -19.51 -5.20
C ARG A 70 8.22 -19.78 -5.31
N TYR A 71 7.76 -20.93 -4.81
CA TYR A 71 6.34 -21.28 -4.77
C TYR A 71 5.48 -20.22 -4.06
N PHE A 72 5.86 -19.80 -2.85
CA PHE A 72 5.10 -18.78 -2.12
C PHE A 72 5.21 -17.39 -2.75
N LEU A 73 6.30 -17.06 -3.44
CA LEU A 73 6.43 -15.81 -4.20
C LEU A 73 5.46 -15.80 -5.40
N GLU A 74 5.47 -16.85 -6.23
CA GLU A 74 4.58 -17.01 -7.39
C GLU A 74 3.09 -16.98 -6.95
N LEU A 75 2.77 -17.66 -5.84
CA LEU A 75 1.42 -17.66 -5.27
C LEU A 75 1.01 -16.28 -4.73
N THR A 76 1.91 -15.58 -4.04
CA THR A 76 1.66 -14.22 -3.54
C THR A 76 1.45 -13.24 -4.70
N GLN A 77 2.27 -13.33 -5.76
CA GLN A 77 2.09 -12.52 -6.97
C GLN A 77 0.73 -12.79 -7.63
N SER A 78 0.34 -14.06 -7.78
CA SER A 78 -0.97 -14.44 -8.32
C SER A 78 -2.14 -13.86 -7.52
N PHE A 79 -2.00 -13.79 -6.19
CA PHE A 79 -2.98 -13.18 -5.29
C PHE A 79 -2.97 -11.64 -5.33
N ILE A 80 -1.81 -11.00 -5.51
CA ILE A 80 -1.69 -9.53 -5.48
C ILE A 80 -2.02 -8.87 -6.84
N ILE A 81 -1.75 -9.53 -7.98
CA ILE A 81 -1.98 -8.97 -9.32
C ILE A 81 -3.41 -8.39 -9.53
N PRO A 82 -4.50 -9.07 -9.15
CA PRO A 82 -5.86 -8.51 -9.30
C PRO A 82 -6.10 -7.27 -8.43
N LEU A 83 -5.55 -7.25 -7.21
CA LEU A 83 -5.61 -6.08 -6.32
C LEU A 83 -4.84 -4.91 -6.90
N GLU A 84 -3.61 -5.12 -7.38
CA GLU A 84 -2.81 -4.07 -8.02
C GLU A 84 -3.49 -3.51 -9.26
N ARG A 85 -4.08 -4.37 -10.11
CA ARG A 85 -4.82 -3.96 -11.30
C ARG A 85 -6.03 -3.09 -10.95
N TYR A 86 -6.81 -3.49 -9.94
CA TYR A 86 -7.95 -2.70 -9.49
C TYR A 86 -7.51 -1.38 -8.85
N VAL A 87 -6.49 -1.40 -7.99
CA VAL A 87 -5.95 -0.18 -7.34
C VAL A 87 -5.35 0.78 -8.37
N ALA A 88 -4.61 0.29 -9.37
CA ALA A 88 -4.13 1.11 -10.48
C ALA A 88 -5.28 1.73 -11.30
N SER A 89 -6.42 1.02 -11.43
CA SER A 89 -7.61 1.59 -12.08
C SER A 89 -8.22 2.76 -11.30
N LEU A 90 -7.94 2.93 -10.00
CA LEU A 90 -8.40 4.07 -9.21
C LEU A 90 -7.68 5.38 -9.56
N MET A 91 -6.57 5.32 -10.29
CA MET A 91 -5.88 6.50 -10.82
C MET A 91 -6.82 7.34 -11.72
N PRO A 92 -6.80 8.67 -11.62
CA PRO A 92 -7.39 9.54 -12.62
C PRO A 92 -6.60 9.49 -13.93
N LEU A 93 -7.25 9.85 -15.05
CA LEU A 93 -6.58 9.90 -16.35
C LEU A 93 -5.61 11.08 -16.41
N GLN A 94 -4.42 10.89 -16.97
CA GLN A 94 -3.39 11.94 -17.05
C GLN A 94 -3.91 13.24 -17.73
N LYS A 95 -4.77 13.11 -18.74
CA LYS A 95 -5.45 14.25 -19.42
C LYS A 95 -6.36 15.11 -18.53
N THR A 96 -6.64 14.68 -17.29
CA THR A 96 -7.44 15.45 -16.31
C THR A 96 -6.56 16.19 -15.31
N ILE A 97 -5.24 15.98 -15.35
CA ILE A 97 -4.27 16.76 -14.59
C ILE A 97 -4.11 18.10 -15.31
N SER A 98 -4.44 19.19 -14.63
CA SER A 98 -4.26 20.56 -15.13
C SER A 98 -3.24 21.27 -14.25
N PRO A 99 -2.26 21.98 -14.83
CA PRO A 99 -1.25 22.74 -14.07
C PRO A 99 -1.86 23.70 -13.04
N TRP A 100 -2.96 24.34 -13.43
CA TRP A 100 -3.58 25.46 -12.72
C TRP A 100 -4.76 25.07 -11.83
N LYS A 101 -4.96 23.77 -11.61
CA LYS A 101 -5.97 23.21 -10.69
C LYS A 101 -5.27 22.29 -9.71
N SER A 102 -5.89 22.01 -8.56
CA SER A 102 -5.37 21.00 -7.63
C SER A 102 -5.23 19.63 -8.34
N PRO A 103 -4.21 18.82 -8.01
CA PRO A 103 -4.08 17.46 -8.53
C PRO A 103 -5.40 16.67 -8.34
N PRO A 104 -5.86 15.92 -9.35
CA PRO A 104 -7.08 15.13 -9.22
C PRO A 104 -6.92 14.06 -8.15
N GLN A 105 -7.94 13.88 -7.30
CA GLN A 105 -7.88 12.90 -6.21
C GLN A 105 -8.02 11.46 -6.74
N LEU A 106 -7.38 10.52 -6.05
CA LEU A 106 -7.56 9.09 -6.27
C LEU A 106 -9.01 8.67 -5.99
N ARG A 107 -9.58 7.81 -6.85
CA ARG A 107 -10.90 7.24 -6.61
C ARG A 107 -10.89 6.34 -5.37
N ALA A 108 -12.00 6.32 -4.64
CA ALA A 108 -12.15 5.46 -3.47
C ALA A 108 -12.09 3.98 -3.86
N PHE A 109 -11.46 3.16 -3.01
CA PHE A 109 -11.47 1.70 -3.16
C PHE A 109 -12.84 1.16 -2.73
N VAL A 110 -13.56 0.50 -3.64
CA VAL A 110 -14.87 -0.10 -3.35
C VAL A 110 -14.76 -1.62 -3.39
N SER A 111 -14.78 -2.24 -2.20
CA SER A 111 -14.59 -3.69 -2.05
C SER A 111 -15.57 -4.53 -2.89
N GLN A 112 -16.81 -4.06 -3.09
CA GLN A 112 -17.78 -4.77 -3.93
C GLN A 112 -17.39 -4.76 -5.41
N ASP A 113 -16.91 -3.63 -5.93
CA ASP A 113 -16.49 -3.52 -7.33
C ASP A 113 -15.20 -4.26 -7.60
N PHE A 114 -14.26 -4.24 -6.64
CA PHE A 114 -13.10 -5.13 -6.69
C PHE A 114 -13.52 -6.61 -6.84
N MET A 115 -14.45 -7.09 -6.01
CA MET A 115 -14.93 -8.47 -6.06
C MET A 115 -15.56 -8.85 -7.40
N LYS A 116 -16.31 -7.94 -8.04
CA LYS A 116 -16.85 -8.15 -9.41
C LYS A 116 -15.74 -8.33 -10.46
N THR A 117 -14.57 -7.71 -10.29
CA THR A 117 -13.47 -7.91 -11.25
C THR A 117 -12.90 -9.33 -11.20
N LEU A 118 -12.94 -10.01 -10.04
CA LEU A 118 -12.33 -11.32 -9.84
C LEU A 118 -12.97 -12.44 -10.68
N GLU A 119 -14.25 -12.31 -11.07
CA GLU A 119 -14.92 -13.25 -11.96
C GLU A 119 -14.22 -13.36 -13.32
N LYS A 120 -13.80 -12.21 -13.88
CA LYS A 120 -13.16 -12.10 -15.20
C LYS A 120 -11.63 -12.01 -15.13
N ALA A 121 -11.09 -11.61 -13.99
CA ALA A 121 -9.71 -11.12 -13.87
C ALA A 121 -8.99 -11.55 -12.56
N GLY A 122 -9.47 -12.59 -11.88
CA GLY A 122 -8.92 -13.08 -10.61
C GLY A 122 -7.69 -14.00 -10.72
N PRO A 123 -7.20 -14.54 -9.57
CA PRO A 123 -5.99 -15.36 -9.49
C PRO A 123 -6.02 -16.63 -10.34
N GLN A 124 -7.20 -17.14 -10.71
CA GLN A 124 -7.36 -18.32 -11.56
C GLN A 124 -6.70 -18.17 -12.96
N LEU A 125 -6.36 -16.94 -13.36
CA LEU A 125 -5.62 -16.66 -14.60
C LEU A 125 -4.10 -16.87 -14.47
N THR A 126 -3.56 -16.88 -13.26
CA THR A 126 -2.11 -16.93 -12.97
C THR A 126 -1.71 -18.06 -12.02
N SER A 127 -2.66 -18.57 -11.23
CA SER A 127 -2.49 -19.71 -10.31
C SER A 127 -3.40 -20.87 -10.70
N ARG A 128 -2.86 -22.09 -10.59
CA ARG A 128 -3.61 -23.34 -10.78
C ARG A 128 -4.39 -23.77 -9.53
N LEU A 129 -4.18 -23.09 -8.40
CA LEU A 129 -4.85 -23.42 -7.15
C LEU A 129 -6.36 -23.14 -7.22
N LYS A 130 -7.13 -24.12 -6.73
CA LYS A 130 -8.59 -24.08 -6.64
C LYS A 130 -9.02 -23.81 -5.20
N GLY A 131 -10.20 -23.21 -5.04
CA GLY A 131 -10.79 -22.91 -3.74
C GLY A 131 -11.54 -21.58 -3.75
N ASP A 132 -11.92 -21.13 -2.56
CA ASP A 132 -12.63 -19.88 -2.32
C ASP A 132 -11.68 -18.67 -2.29
N TRP A 133 -11.15 -18.31 -3.47
CA TRP A 133 -10.37 -17.09 -3.67
C TRP A 133 -11.14 -15.83 -3.22
N ILE A 134 -12.46 -15.80 -3.44
CA ILE A 134 -13.33 -14.68 -3.06
C ILE A 134 -13.35 -14.51 -1.54
N GLY A 135 -13.55 -15.59 -0.78
CA GLY A 135 -13.49 -15.59 0.68
C GLY A 135 -12.11 -15.21 1.21
N LEU A 136 -11.03 -15.69 0.58
CA LEU A 136 -9.66 -15.29 0.93
C LEU A 136 -9.47 -13.78 0.79
N TYR A 137 -9.91 -13.17 -0.32
CA TYR A 137 -9.89 -11.71 -0.47
C TYR A 137 -10.77 -11.01 0.56
N ARG A 138 -12.01 -11.49 0.82
CA ARG A 138 -12.91 -10.88 1.82
C ARG A 138 -12.30 -10.89 3.22
N ASN A 139 -11.47 -11.88 3.55
CA ASN A 139 -10.71 -11.92 4.79
C ASN A 139 -9.48 -11.01 4.74
N PHE A 140 -8.71 -11.05 3.65
CA PHE A 140 -7.52 -10.21 3.49
C PHE A 140 -7.83 -8.71 3.55
N LEU A 141 -8.91 -8.24 2.90
CA LEU A 141 -9.35 -6.84 2.94
C LEU A 141 -9.71 -6.33 4.35
N LYS A 142 -9.91 -7.22 5.33
CA LYS A 142 -10.15 -6.89 6.74
C LYS A 142 -8.88 -6.98 7.60
N SER A 143 -7.76 -7.40 7.03
CA SER A 143 -6.52 -7.66 7.76
C SER A 143 -5.61 -6.42 7.81
N PRO A 144 -4.77 -6.28 8.87
CA PRO A 144 -3.76 -5.23 8.92
C PRO A 144 -2.77 -5.26 7.74
N ASN A 145 -2.55 -6.44 7.15
CA ASN A 145 -1.68 -6.60 5.98
C ASN A 145 -2.22 -5.86 4.75
N PHE A 146 -3.54 -5.87 4.54
CA PHE A 146 -4.16 -5.09 3.46
C PHE A 146 -4.09 -3.59 3.76
N ASP A 147 -4.36 -3.17 5.00
CA ASP A 147 -4.28 -1.76 5.39
C ASP A 147 -2.87 -1.18 5.15
N GLY A 148 -1.82 -1.86 5.62
CA GLY A 148 -0.43 -1.43 5.38
C GLY A 148 -0.06 -1.41 3.90
N TRP A 149 -0.39 -2.47 3.15
CA TRP A 149 -0.16 -2.56 1.70
C TRP A 149 -0.89 -1.44 0.93
N PHE A 150 -2.18 -1.21 1.25
CA PHE A 150 -3.01 -0.23 0.56
C PHE A 150 -2.60 1.20 0.89
N ARG A 151 -2.21 1.50 2.13
CA ARG A 151 -1.63 2.81 2.50
C ARG A 151 -0.37 3.10 1.72
N ASN A 152 0.56 2.15 1.64
CA ASN A 152 1.78 2.32 0.86
C ASN A 152 1.48 2.55 -0.63
N ARG A 153 0.62 1.71 -1.23
CA ARG A 153 0.24 1.84 -2.65
C ARG A 153 -0.50 3.15 -2.93
N ARG A 154 -1.32 3.63 -2.00
CA ARG A 154 -1.99 4.94 -2.08
C ARG A 154 -0.98 6.08 -2.01
N ARG A 155 0.04 6.00 -1.15
CA ARG A 155 1.13 7.00 -1.09
C ARG A 155 1.88 7.08 -2.42
N GLU A 156 2.33 5.95 -2.96
CA GLU A 156 3.03 5.87 -4.25
C GLU A 156 2.21 6.50 -5.40
N MET A 157 0.91 6.21 -5.45
CA MET A 157 0.00 6.78 -6.45
C MET A 157 -0.22 8.29 -6.26
N THR A 158 -0.37 8.77 -5.02
CA THR A 158 -0.49 10.21 -4.73
C THR A 158 0.79 10.96 -5.14
N GLN A 159 1.95 10.45 -4.74
CA GLN A 159 3.26 11.02 -5.11
C GLN A 159 3.45 11.01 -6.64
N LYS A 160 2.95 10.00 -7.36
CA LYS A 160 3.00 10.03 -8.83
C LYS A 160 2.05 11.06 -9.45
N LEU A 161 0.89 11.33 -8.86
CA LEU A 161 -0.02 12.40 -9.31
C LEU A 161 0.56 13.79 -9.07
N GLU A 162 1.21 13.99 -7.92
CA GLU A 162 1.91 15.24 -7.61
C GLU A 162 3.11 15.46 -8.53
N ALA A 163 3.88 14.41 -8.82
CA ALA A 163 4.96 14.46 -9.80
C ALA A 163 4.44 14.84 -11.21
N LEU A 164 3.36 14.20 -11.68
CA LEU A 164 2.74 14.53 -12.97
C LEU A 164 2.15 15.95 -13.01
N HIS A 165 1.63 16.45 -11.88
CA HIS A 165 1.15 17.83 -11.75
C HIS A 165 2.29 18.85 -11.81
N LEU A 166 3.40 18.58 -11.12
CA LEU A 166 4.60 19.42 -11.14
C LEU A 166 5.22 19.43 -12.55
N GLU A 167 5.30 18.28 -13.19
CA GLU A 167 5.73 18.16 -14.58
C GLU A 167 4.85 18.96 -15.53
N ALA A 168 3.52 18.95 -15.34
CA ALA A 168 2.60 19.75 -16.15
C ALA A 168 2.78 21.26 -15.93
N LEU A 169 2.95 21.71 -14.66
CA LEU A 169 3.33 23.10 -14.33
C LEU A 169 4.63 23.55 -15.01
N CYS A 170 5.60 22.65 -15.15
CA CYS A 170 6.86 22.97 -15.80
C CYS A 170 6.80 23.12 -17.32
N GLU A 171 5.75 22.62 -18.00
CA GLU A 171 5.61 22.81 -19.46
C GLU A 171 4.77 24.05 -19.83
N GLU A 172 4.15 24.72 -18.86
CA GLU A 172 3.42 25.98 -19.08
C GLU A 172 4.37 27.20 -19.13
N ASP A 173 3.98 28.22 -19.90
CA ASP A 173 4.64 29.52 -19.91
C ASP A 173 4.19 30.36 -18.70
N LEU A 174 5.03 30.41 -17.66
CA LEU A 174 4.77 31.25 -16.49
C LEU A 174 4.86 32.76 -16.81
N GLN A 175 5.64 33.18 -17.80
CA GLN A 175 5.81 34.60 -18.14
C GLN A 175 4.54 35.16 -18.77
N GLN A 176 3.99 34.43 -19.76
CA GLN A 176 2.68 34.78 -20.34
C GLN A 176 1.58 34.75 -19.28
N ARG A 177 1.65 33.79 -18.34
CA ARG A 177 0.68 33.70 -17.24
C ARG A 177 0.71 34.93 -16.33
N VAL A 178 1.90 35.36 -15.92
CA VAL A 178 2.11 36.47 -14.98
C VAL A 178 1.64 37.81 -15.56
N GLN A 179 1.81 38.03 -16.87
CA GLN A 179 1.30 39.22 -17.56
C GLN A 179 -0.24 39.36 -17.50
N MET A 180 -0.97 38.27 -17.23
CA MET A 180 -2.43 38.24 -17.11
C MET A 180 -2.93 38.36 -15.66
N HIS A 181 -2.03 38.53 -14.68
CA HIS A 181 -2.32 38.58 -13.26
C HIS A 181 -1.73 39.84 -12.61
N SER A 182 -2.30 40.23 -11.47
CA SER A 182 -1.75 41.31 -10.64
C SER A 182 -0.45 40.91 -9.97
N GLU A 183 0.32 41.89 -9.49
CA GLU A 183 1.54 41.66 -8.71
C GLU A 183 1.27 40.80 -7.46
N VAL A 184 0.14 41.03 -6.78
CA VAL A 184 -0.26 40.27 -5.58
C VAL A 184 -0.56 38.80 -5.92
N GLU A 185 -1.30 38.55 -7.02
CA GLU A 185 -1.53 37.17 -7.50
C GLU A 185 -0.23 36.50 -7.96
N THR A 186 0.70 37.26 -8.53
CA THR A 186 2.02 36.77 -8.95
C THR A 186 2.91 36.42 -7.75
N VAL A 187 2.90 37.23 -6.70
CA VAL A 187 3.55 36.95 -5.42
C VAL A 187 2.98 35.66 -4.80
N ASP A 188 1.65 35.53 -4.71
CA ASP A 188 0.98 34.32 -4.22
C ASP A 188 1.31 33.07 -5.07
N LEU A 189 1.38 33.22 -6.41
CA LEU A 189 1.83 32.16 -7.31
C LEU A 189 3.27 31.75 -7.01
N VAL A 190 4.21 32.69 -6.87
CA VAL A 190 5.61 32.40 -6.52
C VAL A 190 5.70 31.64 -5.20
N LEU A 191 4.97 32.07 -4.17
CA LEU A 191 4.96 31.40 -2.86
C LEU A 191 4.43 29.96 -2.98
N LYS A 192 3.33 29.74 -3.72
CA LYS A 192 2.77 28.40 -3.99
C LYS A 192 3.70 27.50 -4.80
N LEU A 193 4.44 28.06 -5.75
CA LEU A 193 5.42 27.30 -6.54
C LEU A 193 6.66 26.95 -5.73
N LYS A 194 7.11 27.83 -4.82
CA LYS A 194 8.20 27.55 -3.87
C LYS A 194 7.82 26.46 -2.87
N ASP A 195 6.63 26.53 -2.29
CA ASP A 195 6.11 25.48 -1.39
C ASP A 195 6.04 24.12 -2.10
N LYS A 196 5.47 24.08 -3.33
CA LYS A 196 5.48 22.88 -4.17
C LYS A 196 6.87 22.34 -4.48
N LEU A 197 7.85 23.22 -4.75
CA LEU A 197 9.23 22.85 -5.02
C LEU A 197 9.88 22.22 -3.78
N THR A 198 9.75 22.86 -2.62
CA THR A 198 10.28 22.34 -1.34
C THR A 198 9.61 21.02 -0.94
N GLN A 199 8.30 20.89 -1.12
CA GLN A 199 7.60 19.63 -0.85
C GLN A 199 8.05 18.52 -1.81
N ALA A 200 8.26 18.84 -3.09
CA ALA A 200 8.75 17.87 -4.08
C ALA A 200 10.16 17.34 -3.75
N GLU A 201 11.05 18.23 -3.29
CA GLU A 201 12.40 17.88 -2.83
C GLU A 201 12.36 17.07 -1.52
N ARG A 202 11.50 17.46 -0.56
CA ARG A 202 11.32 16.77 0.72
C ARG A 202 10.75 15.36 0.59
N GLU A 203 9.75 15.17 -0.28
CA GLU A 203 9.12 13.87 -0.52
C GLU A 203 9.87 12.99 -1.51
N GLN A 204 10.91 13.52 -2.17
CA GLN A 204 11.64 12.86 -3.26
C GLN A 204 10.69 12.37 -4.37
N LEU A 205 9.82 13.27 -4.85
CA LEU A 205 8.77 12.92 -5.81
C LEU A 205 9.36 12.31 -7.10
N PRO A 206 8.70 11.28 -7.69
CA PRO A 206 9.19 10.56 -8.87
C PRO A 206 8.93 11.32 -10.19
N VAL A 207 9.53 12.52 -10.28
CA VAL A 207 9.47 13.44 -11.43
C VAL A 207 10.53 13.11 -12.49
N ARG A 208 10.33 13.58 -13.72
CA ARG A 208 11.35 13.55 -14.78
C ARG A 208 12.66 14.26 -14.33
N PRO A 209 13.85 13.76 -14.73
CA PRO A 209 15.11 14.43 -14.46
C PRO A 209 15.10 15.87 -14.97
N GLY A 210 15.58 16.81 -14.16
CA GLY A 210 15.61 18.24 -14.49
C GLY A 210 14.31 19.02 -14.23
N THR A 211 13.16 18.38 -13.96
CA THR A 211 11.89 19.09 -13.68
C THR A 211 12.03 20.07 -12.50
N VAL A 212 12.67 19.64 -11.41
CA VAL A 212 12.94 20.49 -10.22
C VAL A 212 13.78 21.72 -10.58
N ALA A 213 14.83 21.54 -11.39
CA ALA A 213 15.71 22.62 -11.83
C ALA A 213 15.00 23.57 -12.81
N LYS A 214 14.18 23.04 -13.74
CA LYS A 214 13.34 23.83 -14.65
C LYS A 214 12.34 24.68 -13.87
N LEU A 215 11.66 24.12 -12.87
CA LEU A 215 10.75 24.86 -12.00
C LEU A 215 11.46 25.97 -11.22
N ARG A 216 12.64 25.68 -10.67
CA ARG A 216 13.45 26.68 -9.95
C ARG A 216 13.79 27.86 -10.86
N ALA A 217 14.32 27.60 -12.06
CA ALA A 217 14.61 28.62 -13.06
C ALA A 217 13.36 29.40 -13.51
N HIS A 218 12.21 28.74 -13.67
CA HIS A 218 10.93 29.38 -13.96
C HIS A 218 10.48 30.33 -12.83
N ILE A 219 10.61 29.91 -11.57
CA ILE A 219 10.31 30.74 -10.39
C ILE A 219 11.24 31.96 -10.34
N ASP A 220 12.53 31.76 -10.50
CA ASP A 220 13.52 32.85 -10.45
C ASP A 220 13.28 33.87 -11.58
N ALA A 221 12.94 33.41 -12.79
CA ALA A 221 12.56 34.28 -13.91
C ALA A 221 11.25 35.07 -13.66
N VAL A 222 10.29 34.51 -12.92
CA VAL A 222 9.07 35.24 -12.52
C VAL A 222 9.39 36.28 -11.45
N ILE A 223 10.26 35.96 -10.49
CA ILE A 223 10.68 36.94 -9.47
C ILE A 223 11.38 38.13 -10.13
N LEU A 224 12.31 37.89 -11.06
CA LEU A 224 13.02 38.96 -11.78
C LEU A 224 12.10 39.85 -12.65
N ALA A 225 10.87 39.42 -12.94
CA ALA A 225 9.87 40.20 -13.66
C ALA A 225 8.99 41.09 -12.74
N LEU A 226 9.07 40.92 -11.42
CA LEU A 226 8.38 41.76 -10.43
C LEU A 226 9.19 43.03 -10.09
N PRO A 227 8.55 44.09 -9.57
CA PRO A 227 9.22 45.24 -8.96
C PRO A 227 10.29 44.88 -7.90
N GLU A 228 11.37 45.66 -7.82
CA GLU A 228 12.54 45.38 -6.96
C GLU A 228 12.20 45.23 -5.47
N ASP A 229 11.23 46.00 -4.97
CA ASP A 229 10.76 45.95 -3.59
C ASP A 229 10.10 44.60 -3.25
N LEU A 230 9.39 43.99 -4.21
CA LEU A 230 8.82 42.65 -4.08
C LEU A 230 9.88 41.55 -4.26
N GLN A 231 10.88 41.74 -5.12
CA GLN A 231 11.99 40.79 -5.29
C GLN A 231 12.74 40.55 -3.98
N GLY A 232 13.08 41.63 -3.27
CA GLY A 232 13.81 41.55 -1.99
C GLY A 232 13.04 40.85 -0.86
N ILE A 233 11.71 40.79 -0.94
CA ILE A 233 10.87 40.00 -0.04
C ILE A 233 10.90 38.52 -0.45
N LEU A 234 10.70 38.24 -1.74
CA LEU A 234 10.60 36.87 -2.26
C LEU A 234 11.92 36.10 -2.25
N HIS A 235 13.08 36.75 -2.34
CA HIS A 235 14.38 36.08 -2.26
C HIS A 235 14.78 35.62 -0.85
N LYS A 236 14.12 36.13 0.20
CA LYS A 236 14.36 35.63 1.56
C LYS A 236 13.80 34.21 1.68
N PRO A 237 14.54 33.25 2.27
CA PRO A 237 13.97 31.95 2.58
C PRO A 237 12.81 32.14 3.57
N SER A 238 11.68 31.47 3.31
CA SER A 238 10.55 31.46 4.25
C SER A 238 11.05 30.95 5.61
N THR A 239 11.05 31.83 6.61
CA THR A 239 11.47 31.47 7.96
C THR A 239 10.47 30.43 8.52
N PRO A 240 10.94 29.33 9.12
CA PRO A 240 10.08 28.29 9.68
C PRO A 240 9.30 28.75 10.93
#